data_AF-A0AAW2C7U3-F1
#
_entry.id   AF-A0AAW2C7U3-F1
#
_cell.length_a   1.000
_cell.length_b   1.000
_cell.length_c   1.000
_cell.angle_alpha   90.00
_cell.angle_beta   90.00
_cell.angle_gamma   90.00
#
_symmetry.space_group_name_H-M   'P 1'
#
loop_
_entity.id
_entity.type
_entity.pdbx_description
1 polymer ?
#
loop_
_entity_poly.entity_id
_entity_poly.type
_entity_poly.pdbx_seq_one_letter_code
_entity_poly.pdbx_strand_id
1 'polypeptide(L)' 'MNIKQDEVVIKQNEEKLLKVLDIYRKRPKEAQFSAGDEFSLADLSHLPNT' A
#
# COMPACT_ATOMS: atom_id res chain seq x y z
N MET A 1 -8.25 18.69 -14.00
CA MET A 1 -7.29 18.18 -15.02
C MET A 1 -8.10 17.47 -16.09
N ASN A 2 -7.91 17.80 -17.37
CA ASN A 2 -8.63 17.16 -18.49
C ASN A 2 -7.75 16.08 -19.15
N ILE A 3 -7.25 15.14 -18.33
CA ILE A 3 -6.40 14.04 -18.77
C ILE A 3 -7.31 12.87 -19.10
N LYS A 4 -7.24 12.39 -20.35
CA LYS A 4 -7.98 11.20 -20.77
C LYS A 4 -7.42 9.99 -20.03
N GLN A 5 -8.29 9.31 -19.28
CA GLN A 5 -7.95 8.09 -18.56
C GLN A 5 -7.93 6.89 -19.50
N ASP A 6 -6.97 6.00 -19.28
CA ASP A 6 -6.90 4.70 -19.94
C ASP A 6 -7.38 3.63 -18.96
N GLU A 7 -8.63 3.20 -19.13
CA GLU A 7 -9.30 2.21 -18.28
C GLU A 7 -8.54 0.88 -18.21
N VAL A 8 -7.88 0.48 -19.31
CA VAL A 8 -7.13 -0.79 -19.36
C VAL A 8 -5.90 -0.68 -18.46
N VAL A 9 -5.17 0.44 -18.55
CA VAL A 9 -3.98 0.68 -17.71
C VAL A 9 -4.36 0.84 -16.24
N ILE A 10 -5.48 1.51 -15.96
CA ILE A 10 -6.00 1.68 -14.59
C ILE A 10 -6.24 0.30 -13.97
N LYS A 11 -7.06 -0.54 -14.62
CA LYS A 11 -7.40 -1.86 -14.10
C LYS A 11 -6.17 -2.76 -13.91
N GLN A 12 -5.22 -2.72 -14.84
CA GLN A 12 -3.95 -3.46 -14.70
C GLN A 12 -3.14 -3.01 -13.47
N ASN A 13 -3.15 -1.72 -13.16
CA ASN A 13 -2.43 -1.19 -12.01
C ASN A 13 -3.18 -1.45 -10.70
N GLU A 14 -4.50 -1.45 -10.70
CA GLU A 14 -5.31 -1.89 -9.55
C GLU A 14 -4.99 -3.35 -9.18
N GLU A 15 -4.93 -4.26 -10.16
CA GLU A 15 -4.57 -5.66 -9.92
C GLU A 15 -3.15 -5.83 -9.36
N LYS A 16 -2.18 -5.04 -9.85
CA LYS A 16 -0.81 -5.02 -9.32
C LYS A 16 -0.79 -4.49 -7.88
N LEU A 17 -1.52 -3.41 -7.62
CA LEU A 17 -1.60 -2.80 -6.29
C LEU A 17 -2.22 -3.77 -5.28
N LEU A 18 -3.28 -4.49 -5.64
CA LEU A 18 -3.89 -5.50 -4.79
C LEU A 18 -2.90 -6.58 -4.37
N LYS A 19 -2.08 -7.09 -5.30
CA LYS A 19 -1.03 -8.07 -4.97
C LYS A 19 -0.01 -7.55 -3.97
N VAL A 20 0.38 -6.28 -4.10
CA VAL A 20 1.31 -5.64 -3.16
C VAL A 20 0.65 -5.49 -1.79
N LEU A 21 -0.59 -5.00 -1.73
CA LEU A 21 -1.35 -4.85 -0.49
C LEU A 21 -1.58 -6.19 0.21
N ASP A 22 -1.76 -7.28 -0.53
CA ASP A 22 -1.89 -8.62 0.04
C ASP A 22 -0.62 -9.10 0.74
N ILE A 23 0.57 -8.69 0.28
CA ILE A 23 1.84 -8.95 0.99
C ILE A 23 1.87 -8.19 2.32
N TYR A 24 1.46 -6.92 2.33
CA TYR A 24 1.37 -6.12 3.55
C TYR A 24 0.36 -6.71 4.54
N ARG A 25 -0.81 -7.18 4.07
CA ARG A 25 -1.83 -7.82 4.92
C ARG A 25 -1.40 -9.18 5.47
N LYS A 26 -0.60 -9.92 4.70
CA LYS A 26 -0.05 -11.23 5.12
C LYS A 26 1.17 -11.10 6.03
N ARG A 27 1.67 -9.89 6.31
CA ARG A 27 2.71 -9.70 7.32
C ARG A 27 2.24 -10.30 8.65
N PRO A 28 3.10 -11.07 9.34
CA PRO A 28 2.70 -11.82 10.52
C PRO A 28 2.12 -10.88 11.57
N LYS A 29 1.09 -11.35 12.30
CA LYS A 29 0.50 -10.68 13.48
C LYS A 29 1.54 -10.35 14.57
N GLU A 30 2.77 -10.81 14.41
CA GLU A 30 3.89 -10.66 15.32
C GLU A 30 4.65 -9.33 15.09
N ALA A 31 4.59 -8.75 13.89
CA ALA A 31 5.25 -7.47 13.61
C ALA A 31 4.44 -6.32 14.23
N GLN A 32 5.05 -5.60 15.17
CA GLN A 32 4.40 -4.50 15.88
C GLN A 32 4.15 -3.26 14.98
N PHE A 33 4.97 -3.10 13.94
CA PHE A 33 4.96 -1.95 13.03
C PHE A 33 4.94 -2.39 11.58
N SER A 34 4.57 -1.46 10.69
CA SER A 34 4.35 -1.71 9.27
C SER A 34 5.59 -2.29 8.61
N ALA A 35 6.81 -1.98 9.07
CA ALA A 35 8.07 -2.47 8.51
C ALA A 35 8.79 -3.54 9.34
N GLY A 36 8.20 -4.05 10.42
CA GLY A 36 8.84 -5.02 11.32
C GLY A 36 8.59 -4.70 12.80
N ASP A 37 9.55 -5.00 13.66
CA ASP A 37 9.42 -4.85 15.12
C ASP A 37 9.83 -3.46 15.63
N GLU A 38 10.36 -2.60 14.75
CA GLU A 38 10.73 -1.22 15.06
C GLU A 38 9.92 -0.22 14.23
N PHE A 39 9.56 0.91 14.86
CA PHE A 39 8.88 2.01 14.20
C PHE A 39 9.81 2.69 13.19
N SER A 40 9.32 2.93 11.98
CA SER A 40 10.13 3.43 10.87
C SER A 40 9.45 4.56 10.11
N LEU A 41 10.16 5.15 9.14
CA LEU A 41 9.58 6.12 8.21
C LEU A 41 8.37 5.55 7.44
N ALA A 42 8.32 4.24 7.24
CA ALA A 42 7.17 3.61 6.61
C ALA A 42 5.92 3.78 7.48
N ASP A 43 6.04 3.77 8.80
CA ASP A 43 4.89 3.93 9.69
C ASP A 43 4.34 5.35 9.64
N LEU A 44 5.22 6.37 9.57
CA LEU A 44 4.82 7.77 9.44
C LEU A 44 4.01 8.01 8.16
N SER A 45 4.38 7.40 7.04
CA SER A 45 3.66 7.58 5.77
C SER A 45 2.30 6.91 5.72
N HIS A 46 2.03 5.97 6.64
CA HIS A 46 0.75 5.28 6.76
C HIS A 46 -0.12 5.84 7.89
N LEU A 47 0.38 6.80 8.69
CA LEU A 47 -0.46 7.52 9.64
C LEU A 47 -1.54 8.26 8.86
N PRO A 48 -2.81 8.21 9.32
CA PRO A 48 -3.84 9.04 8.73
C PRO A 48 -3.40 10.51 8.90
N ASN A 49 -3.10 11.18 7.78
CA ASN A 49 -2.95 12.63 7.78
C ASN A 49 -4.25 13.21 8.33
N THR A 50 -4.17 13.87 9.50
CA THR A 50 -5.28 14.67 10.05
C THR A 50 -5.77 15.69 9.05
#